data_AF-A0A1B6HXI2-F1
#
_entry.id   AF-A0A1B6HXI2-F1
#
_cell.length_a   1.000
_cell.length_b   1.000
_cell.length_c   1.000
_cell.angle_alpha   90.00
_cell.angle_beta   90.00
_cell.angle_gamma   90.00
#
_symmetry.space_group_name_H-M   'P 1'
#
loop_
_entity.id
_entity.type
_entity.pdbx_description
1 polymer ?
#
loop_
_entity_poly.entity_id
_entity_poly.type
_entity_poly.pdbx_seq_one_letter_code
_entity_poly.pdbx_strand_id
1 'polypeptide(L)'
;MTNVKTLSPTFAFQTIMKYLLFHVFICVQYLLVENVLQQRSLLGRTEEEILHKLVKPSPGEGRILISLLKKYTTVLEELLGAYKRSTGSHVLVSRIVQKLYNRNGPRFIHVQVDLDNLKKIYWWSQHELHFVKESIENTTQVWMAFKSYFEKNGNRTSSW
;
A
#
# COMPACT_ATOMS: atom_id res chain seq x y z
N MET A 1 29.11 -31.68 -45.91
CA MET A 1 27.89 -32.27 -45.31
C MET A 1 27.90 -31.98 -43.82
N THR A 2 27.19 -30.93 -43.40
CA THR A 2 27.07 -30.54 -42.00
C THR A 2 26.09 -31.48 -41.30
N ASN A 3 26.63 -32.29 -40.39
CA ASN A 3 25.89 -33.29 -39.63
C ASN A 3 25.06 -32.57 -38.55
N VAL A 4 23.77 -32.32 -38.83
CA VAL A 4 22.85 -31.72 -37.87
C VAL A 4 22.54 -32.77 -36.82
N LYS A 5 23.25 -32.71 -35.68
CA LYS A 5 22.91 -33.50 -34.48
C LYS A 5 21.50 -33.10 -34.03
N THR A 6 20.53 -33.96 -34.32
CA THR A 6 19.17 -33.84 -33.80
C THR A 6 19.22 -33.98 -32.28
N LEU A 7 18.82 -32.92 -31.58
CA LEU A 7 18.69 -32.92 -30.12
C LEU A 7 17.66 -33.98 -29.71
N SER A 8 17.98 -34.77 -28.69
CA SER A 8 17.05 -35.71 -28.08
C SER A 8 15.73 -34.99 -27.72
N PRO A 9 14.55 -35.56 -28.05
CA PRO A 9 13.25 -34.95 -27.75
C PRO A 9 13.10 -34.56 -26.27
N THR A 10 13.70 -35.35 -25.37
CA THR A 10 13.70 -35.10 -23.93
C THR A 10 14.49 -33.85 -23.56
N PHE A 11 15.64 -33.63 -24.21
CA PHE A 11 16.48 -32.46 -23.98
C PHE A 11 15.84 -31.18 -24.54
N ALA A 12 15.22 -31.28 -25.73
CA ALA A 12 14.44 -30.19 -26.30
C ALA A 12 13.25 -29.81 -25.39
N PHE A 13 12.51 -30.80 -24.88
CA PHE A 13 11.40 -30.58 -23.96
C PHE A 13 11.82 -29.90 -22.65
N GLN A 14 12.89 -30.37 -22.00
CA GLN A 14 13.41 -29.76 -20.77
C GLN A 14 13.86 -28.31 -20.97
N THR A 15 14.48 -28.03 -22.12
CA THR A 15 14.92 -26.68 -22.48
C THR A 15 13.72 -25.76 -22.65
N ILE A 16 12.72 -26.18 -23.43
CA ILE A 16 11.48 -25.42 -23.63
C ILE A 16 10.75 -25.18 -22.29
N MET A 17 10.65 -26.19 -21.43
CA MET A 17 10.04 -26.05 -20.11
C MET A 17 10.78 -25.05 -19.21
N LYS A 18 12.11 -25.02 -19.24
CA LYS A 18 12.90 -24.01 -18.51
C LYS A 18 12.61 -22.60 -19.04
N TYR A 19 12.56 -22.41 -20.35
CA TYR A 19 12.22 -21.11 -20.94
C TYR A 19 10.79 -20.68 -20.59
N LEU A 20 9.83 -21.60 -20.63
CA LEU A 20 8.45 -21.34 -20.22
C LEU A 20 8.35 -20.94 -18.75
N LEU A 21 9.00 -21.68 -17.85
CA LEU A 21 9.02 -21.35 -16.42
C LEU A 21 9.69 -20.00 -16.16
N PHE A 22 10.77 -19.69 -16.87
CA PHE A 22 11.43 -18.38 -16.78
C PHE A 22 10.52 -17.25 -17.26
N HIS A 23 9.81 -17.42 -18.36
CA HIS A 23 8.84 -16.43 -18.84
C HIS A 23 7.64 -16.28 -17.89
N VAL A 24 7.10 -17.37 -17.36
CA VAL A 24 6.03 -17.32 -16.35
C VAL A 24 6.51 -16.56 -15.12
N PHE A 25 7.72 -16.83 -14.64
CA PHE A 25 8.32 -16.11 -13.52
C PHE A 25 8.44 -14.61 -13.80
N ILE A 26 8.95 -14.22 -14.97
CA ILE A 26 9.05 -12.80 -15.37
C ILE A 26 7.67 -12.15 -15.42
N CYS A 27 6.67 -12.79 -16.05
CA CYS A 27 5.31 -12.27 -16.13
C CYS A 27 4.69 -12.05 -14.75
N VAL A 28 4.88 -13.00 -13.83
CA VAL A 28 4.40 -12.89 -12.44
C VAL A 28 5.09 -11.71 -11.74
N GLN A 29 6.40 -11.56 -11.87
CA GLN A 29 7.13 -10.42 -11.30
C GLN A 29 6.65 -9.09 -11.88
N TYR A 30 6.38 -9.03 -13.19
CA TYR A 30 5.88 -7.83 -13.85
C TYR A 30 4.50 -7.40 -13.33
N LEU A 31 3.57 -8.36 -13.21
CA LEU A 31 2.23 -8.14 -12.65
C LEU A 31 2.29 -7.67 -11.18
N LEU A 32 3.22 -8.22 -10.40
CA LEU A 32 3.45 -7.77 -9.02
C LEU A 32 3.96 -6.33 -8.95
N VAL A 33 4.92 -5.96 -9.81
CA VAL A 33 5.46 -4.60 -9.90
C VAL A 33 4.38 -3.61 -10.29
N GLU A 34 3.56 -3.93 -11.29
CA GLU A 34 2.47 -3.07 -11.76
C GLU A 34 1.43 -2.81 -10.67
N ASN A 35 0.99 -3.87 -9.98
CA ASN A 35 0.03 -3.76 -8.87
C ASN A 35 0.57 -2.87 -7.73
N VAL A 36 1.85 -3.03 -7.37
CA VAL A 36 2.45 -2.22 -6.29
C VAL A 36 2.69 -0.77 -6.69
N LEU A 37 3.05 -0.49 -7.96
CA LEU A 37 3.14 0.89 -8.46
C LEU A 37 1.78 1.58 -8.43
N GLN A 38 0.72 0.85 -8.80
CA GLN A 38 -0.65 1.32 -8.71
C GLN A 38 -1.05 1.62 -7.25
N GLN A 39 -0.75 0.72 -6.32
CA GLN A 39 -1.00 0.92 -4.89
C GLN A 39 -0.25 2.15 -4.32
N ARG A 40 1.02 2.37 -4.70
CA ARG A 40 1.79 3.54 -4.27
C ARG A 40 1.18 4.85 -4.74
N SER A 41 0.85 4.91 -6.03
CA SER A 41 0.24 6.08 -6.65
C SER A 41 -1.11 6.39 -5.99
N LEU A 42 -1.88 5.34 -5.72
CA LEU A 42 -3.19 5.43 -5.10
C LEU A 42 -3.09 5.90 -3.64
N LEU A 43 -2.25 5.28 -2.80
CA LEU A 43 -2.05 5.71 -1.41
C LEU A 43 -1.64 7.19 -1.31
N GLY A 44 -0.65 7.61 -2.11
CA GLY A 44 -0.17 8.99 -2.06
C GLY A 44 -1.22 10.02 -2.49
N ARG A 45 -1.98 9.73 -3.56
CA ARG A 45 -3.07 10.60 -4.04
C ARG A 45 -4.25 10.61 -3.09
N THR A 46 -4.69 9.44 -2.63
CA THR A 46 -5.77 9.32 -1.65
C THR A 46 -5.43 10.05 -0.35
N GLU A 47 -4.19 9.95 0.14
CA GLU A 47 -3.74 10.71 1.31
C GLU A 47 -3.87 12.23 1.12
N GLU A 48 -3.45 12.74 -0.03
CA GLU A 48 -3.52 14.17 -0.35
C GLU A 48 -4.97 14.66 -0.43
N GLU A 49 -5.86 13.87 -1.03
CA GLU A 49 -7.28 14.20 -1.10
C GLU A 49 -7.94 14.18 0.29
N ILE A 50 -7.59 13.22 1.15
CA ILE A 50 -8.06 13.18 2.54
C ILE A 50 -7.61 14.44 3.28
N LEU A 51 -6.32 14.77 3.21
CA LEU A 51 -5.77 15.98 3.83
C LEU A 51 -6.49 17.24 3.36
N HIS A 52 -6.66 17.38 2.04
CA HIS A 52 -7.35 18.52 1.47
C HIS A 52 -8.77 18.65 2.01
N LYS A 53 -9.52 17.55 2.08
CA LYS A 53 -10.91 17.56 2.54
C LYS A 53 -11.05 17.75 4.06
N LEU A 54 -10.06 17.33 4.85
CA LEU A 54 -10.02 17.59 6.29
C LEU A 54 -9.66 19.04 6.62
N VAL A 55 -8.73 19.64 5.88
CA VAL A 55 -8.20 20.99 6.18
C VAL A 55 -8.97 22.10 5.46
N LYS A 56 -9.45 21.83 4.25
CA LYS A 56 -10.18 22.78 3.38
C LYS A 56 -11.47 22.12 2.86
N PRO A 57 -12.43 21.84 3.76
CA PRO A 57 -13.67 21.19 3.36
C PRO A 57 -14.47 22.05 2.38
N SER A 58 -15.07 21.42 1.36
CA SER A 58 -15.96 22.08 0.39
C SER A 58 -17.35 21.41 0.39
N PRO A 59 -18.46 22.16 0.35
CA PRO A 59 -19.80 21.58 0.40
C PRO A 59 -20.01 20.45 -0.62
N GLY A 60 -20.72 19.38 -0.22
CA GLY A 60 -21.02 18.23 -1.08
C GLY A 60 -19.93 17.14 -1.14
N GLU A 61 -18.73 17.37 -0.60
CA GLU A 61 -17.64 16.40 -0.69
C GLU A 61 -17.50 15.46 0.51
N GLY A 62 -18.36 15.57 1.53
CA GLY A 62 -18.23 14.78 2.76
C GLY A 62 -18.27 13.27 2.51
N ARG A 63 -19.20 12.78 1.68
CA ARG A 63 -19.27 11.34 1.33
C ARG A 63 -17.98 10.84 0.68
N ILE A 64 -17.29 11.70 -0.08
CA ILE A 64 -16.02 11.37 -0.70
C ILE A 64 -14.95 11.20 0.36
N LEU A 65 -14.84 12.13 1.32
CA LEU A 65 -13.90 12.01 2.45
C LEU A 65 -14.09 10.70 3.23
N ILE A 66 -15.34 10.33 3.55
CA ILE A 66 -15.66 9.07 4.24
C ILE A 66 -15.18 7.85 3.42
N SER A 67 -15.44 7.85 2.11
CA SER A 67 -15.02 6.78 1.20
C SER A 67 -13.50 6.67 1.10
N LEU A 68 -12.82 7.82 0.99
CA LEU A 68 -11.36 7.88 0.92
C LEU A 68 -10.72 7.36 2.20
N LEU A 69 -11.23 7.73 3.38
CA LEU A 69 -10.74 7.23 4.67
C LEU A 69 -10.86 5.70 4.75
N LYS A 70 -12.04 5.13 4.45
CA LYS A 70 -12.24 3.67 4.40
C LYS A 70 -11.24 2.99 3.48
N LYS A 71 -11.15 3.48 2.25
CA LYS A 71 -10.26 2.92 1.22
C LYS A 71 -8.80 2.99 1.65
N TYR A 72 -8.38 4.11 2.24
CA TYR A 72 -7.01 4.29 2.69
C TYR A 72 -6.65 3.28 3.78
N THR A 73 -7.49 3.12 4.80
CA THR A 73 -7.23 2.16 5.90
C THR A 73 -7.08 0.74 5.36
N THR A 74 -8.00 0.29 4.49
CA THR A 74 -7.91 -1.04 3.88
C THR A 74 -6.62 -1.23 3.06
N VAL A 75 -6.29 -0.28 2.18
CA VAL A 75 -5.07 -0.38 1.35
C VAL A 75 -3.81 -0.32 2.21
N LEU A 76 -3.82 0.45 3.30
CA LEU A 76 -2.72 0.48 4.26
C LEU A 76 -2.54 -0.88 4.93
N GLU A 77 -3.61 -1.48 5.46
CA GLU A 77 -3.55 -2.81 6.09
C GLU A 77 -3.02 -3.88 5.13
N GLU A 78 -3.51 -3.90 3.88
CA GLU A 78 -3.04 -4.81 2.85
C GLU A 78 -1.54 -4.64 2.57
N LEU A 79 -1.08 -3.39 2.44
CA LEU A 79 0.31 -3.07 2.17
C LEU A 79 1.23 -3.49 3.34
N LEU A 80 0.81 -3.21 4.58
CA LEU A 80 1.57 -3.58 5.77
C LEU A 80 1.55 -5.11 5.98
N GLY A 81 0.44 -5.78 5.66
CA GLY A 81 0.33 -7.24 5.66
C GLY A 81 1.18 -7.91 4.57
N ALA A 82 1.29 -7.30 3.39
CA ALA A 82 2.19 -7.76 2.33
C ALA A 82 3.66 -7.63 2.77
N TYR A 83 4.03 -6.52 3.40
CA TYR A 83 5.37 -6.33 3.95
C TYR A 83 5.73 -7.40 4.99
N LYS A 84 4.84 -7.67 5.96
CA LYS A 84 5.06 -8.69 7.01
C LYS A 84 5.25 -10.11 6.46
N ARG A 85 4.52 -10.47 5.39
CA ARG A 85 4.54 -11.81 4.81
C ARG A 85 5.71 -12.04 3.86
N SER A 86 6.24 -10.98 3.25
CA SER A 86 7.41 -11.11 2.38
C SER A 86 8.69 -11.08 3.21
N THR A 87 9.47 -12.15 3.17
CA THR A 87 10.88 -12.18 3.61
C THR A 87 11.75 -11.35 2.64
N GLY A 88 11.53 -10.03 2.60
CA GLY A 88 12.40 -9.06 1.94
C GLY A 88 12.15 -8.76 0.44
N SER A 89 11.17 -9.39 -0.23
CA SER A 89 11.23 -9.48 -1.70
C SER A 89 10.46 -8.46 -2.54
N HIS A 90 9.83 -7.42 -1.97
CA HIS A 90 9.25 -6.36 -2.83
C HIS A 90 9.82 -4.98 -2.49
N VAL A 91 10.95 -4.65 -3.14
CA VAL A 91 11.69 -3.37 -3.00
C VAL A 91 10.76 -2.16 -3.01
N LEU A 92 9.70 -2.19 -3.82
CA LEU A 92 8.71 -1.11 -3.88
C LEU A 92 7.83 -1.01 -2.63
N VAL A 93 7.37 -2.14 -2.07
CA VAL A 93 6.60 -2.14 -0.81
C VAL A 93 7.50 -1.63 0.32
N SER A 94 8.74 -2.11 0.39
CA SER A 94 9.73 -1.62 1.36
C SER A 94 9.99 -0.12 1.23
N ARG A 95 10.06 0.44 0.01
CA ARG A 95 10.19 1.88 -0.20
C ARG A 95 8.97 2.67 0.29
N ILE A 96 7.76 2.17 0.08
CA ILE A 96 6.52 2.83 0.55
C ILE A 96 6.49 2.81 2.08
N VAL A 97 6.73 1.64 2.68
CA VAL A 97 6.82 1.45 4.13
C VAL A 97 7.88 2.36 4.74
N GLN A 98 9.09 2.41 4.17
CA GLN A 98 10.16 3.26 4.66
C GLN A 98 9.77 4.75 4.60
N LYS A 99 9.08 5.16 3.52
CA LYS A 99 8.60 6.53 3.38
C LYS A 99 7.55 6.87 4.44
N LEU A 100 6.63 5.96 4.75
CA LEU A 100 5.66 6.13 5.83
C LEU A 100 6.39 6.20 7.19
N TYR A 101 7.35 5.31 7.43
CA TYR A 101 8.14 5.28 8.66
C TYR A 101 8.90 6.57 8.91
N ASN A 102 9.63 7.07 7.90
CA ASN A 102 10.37 8.32 7.99
C ASN A 102 9.48 9.55 8.25
N ARG A 103 8.17 9.45 7.97
CA ARG A 103 7.16 10.50 8.22
C ARG A 103 6.31 10.22 9.45
N ASN A 104 6.62 9.18 10.20
CA ASN A 104 5.84 8.71 11.34
C ASN A 104 4.36 8.38 10.98
N GLY A 105 4.11 7.86 9.78
CA GLY A 105 2.81 7.36 9.33
C GLY A 105 2.12 8.23 8.27
N PRO A 106 0.85 7.95 7.98
CA PRO A 106 0.02 8.76 7.09
C PRO A 106 -0.11 10.20 7.62
N ARG A 107 0.06 11.20 6.76
CA ARG A 107 0.07 12.61 7.13
C ARG A 107 -1.22 13.06 7.82
N PHE A 108 -2.38 12.53 7.42
CA PHE A 108 -3.66 12.98 7.95
C PHE A 108 -3.92 12.57 9.41
N ILE A 109 -3.20 11.58 9.96
CA ILE A 109 -3.34 11.24 11.38
C ILE A 109 -2.70 12.28 12.31
N HIS A 110 -1.82 13.13 11.77
CA HIS A 110 -1.12 14.19 12.51
C HIS A 110 -1.83 15.54 12.43
N VAL A 111 -2.91 15.64 11.65
CA VAL A 111 -3.63 16.89 11.45
C VAL A 111 -4.66 17.08 12.57
N GLN A 112 -4.70 18.28 13.15
CA GLN A 112 -5.77 18.68 14.03
C GLN A 112 -7.04 18.93 13.20
N VAL A 113 -8.00 18.01 13.28
CA VAL A 113 -9.25 18.08 12.53
C VAL A 113 -10.26 18.97 13.25
N ASP A 114 -10.69 20.05 12.61
CA ASP A 114 -11.80 20.90 13.09
C ASP A 114 -13.15 20.26 12.75
N LEU A 115 -13.63 19.42 13.65
CA LEU A 115 -14.85 18.65 13.48
C LEU A 115 -16.11 19.50 13.44
N ASP A 116 -16.13 20.64 14.14
CA ASP A 116 -17.27 21.56 14.12
C ASP A 116 -17.36 22.26 12.76
N ASN A 117 -16.21 22.63 12.19
CA ASN A 117 -16.15 23.13 10.82
C ASN A 117 -16.58 22.07 9.80
N LEU A 118 -16.09 20.83 9.91
CA LEU A 118 -16.53 19.72 9.03
C LEU A 118 -18.05 19.49 9.13
N LYS A 119 -18.59 19.48 10.35
CA LYS A 119 -20.04 19.35 10.59
C LYS A 119 -20.82 20.42 9.85
N LYS A 120 -20.38 21.67 9.97
CA LYS A 120 -21.03 22.84 9.37
C LYS A 120 -20.97 22.82 7.84
N ILE A 121 -19.81 22.51 7.26
CA ILE A 121 -19.59 22.57 5.81
C ILE A 121 -20.21 21.37 5.08
N TYR A 122 -20.12 20.17 5.65
CA TYR A 122 -20.67 18.95 5.04
C TYR A 122 -22.10 18.63 5.44
N TRP A 123 -22.69 19.43 6.34
CA TRP A 123 -24.01 19.18 6.95
C TRP A 123 -24.13 17.78 7.54
N TRP A 124 -23.06 17.33 8.20
CA TRP A 124 -22.97 16.00 8.77
C TRP A 124 -23.75 15.87 10.08
N SER A 125 -24.27 14.68 10.32
CA SER A 125 -24.81 14.30 11.61
C SER A 125 -23.66 13.89 12.55
N GLN A 126 -24.00 13.58 13.81
CA GLN A 126 -23.01 13.05 14.74
C GLN A 126 -22.46 11.68 14.31
N HIS A 127 -23.21 10.93 13.50
CA HIS A 127 -22.78 9.63 13.01
C HIS A 127 -21.58 9.75 12.06
N GLU A 128 -21.62 10.65 11.07
CA GLU A 128 -20.48 10.85 10.17
C GLU A 128 -19.25 11.40 10.89
N LEU A 129 -19.46 12.29 11.88
CA LEU A 129 -18.35 12.79 12.70
C LEU A 129 -17.69 11.67 13.52
N HIS A 130 -18.49 10.80 14.13
CA HIS A 130 -17.98 9.62 14.82
C HIS A 130 -17.19 8.73 13.86
N PHE A 131 -17.75 8.49 12.68
CA PHE A 131 -17.09 7.67 11.66
C PHE A 131 -15.71 8.21 11.26
N VAL A 132 -15.58 9.53 11.06
CA VAL A 132 -14.29 10.15 10.71
C VAL A 132 -13.30 10.00 11.85
N LYS A 133 -13.70 10.28 13.10
CA LYS A 133 -12.84 10.10 14.27
C LYS A 133 -12.35 8.65 14.38
N GLU A 134 -13.27 7.71 14.31
CA GLU A 134 -13.00 6.28 14.40
C GLU A 134 -12.07 5.82 13.27
N SER A 135 -12.27 6.30 12.04
CA SER A 135 -11.41 5.95 10.91
C SER A 135 -9.97 6.44 11.07
N ILE A 136 -9.79 7.66 11.58
CA ILE A 136 -8.47 8.22 11.87
C ILE A 136 -7.81 7.44 13.01
N GLU A 137 -8.55 7.14 14.07
CA GLU A 137 -8.08 6.34 15.21
C GLU A 137 -7.67 4.94 14.77
N ASN A 138 -8.50 4.23 14.01
CA ASN A 138 -8.21 2.89 13.49
C ASN A 138 -6.96 2.89 12.60
N THR A 139 -6.83 3.88 11.70
CA THR A 139 -5.63 4.03 10.86
C THR A 139 -4.38 4.26 11.71
N THR A 140 -4.51 5.07 12.77
CA THR A 140 -3.42 5.35 13.72
C THR A 140 -3.00 4.07 14.43
N GLN A 141 -3.95 3.27 14.92
CA GLN A 141 -3.68 2.00 15.59
C GLN A 141 -3.00 0.99 14.67
N VAL A 142 -3.48 0.85 13.43
CA VAL A 142 -2.85 0.01 12.39
C VAL A 142 -1.40 0.43 12.16
N TRP A 143 -1.16 1.74 12.02
CA TRP A 143 0.18 2.27 11.85
C TRP A 143 1.08 2.00 13.07
N MET A 144 0.60 2.25 14.28
CA MET A 144 1.38 2.04 15.51
C MET A 144 1.73 0.56 15.74
N ALA A 145 0.77 -0.34 15.50
CA ALA A 145 1.01 -1.78 15.57
C ALA A 145 2.08 -2.22 14.56
N PHE A 146 2.05 -1.65 13.34
CA PHE A 146 3.07 -1.91 12.35
C PHE A 146 4.43 -1.30 12.72
N LYS A 147 4.46 -0.05 13.19
CA LYS A 147 5.69 0.62 13.60
C LYS A 147 6.43 -0.20 14.66
N SER A 148 5.71 -0.70 15.67
CA SER A 148 6.29 -1.60 16.67
C SER A 148 6.85 -2.89 16.07
N TYR A 149 6.16 -3.48 15.09
CA TYR A 149 6.68 -4.64 14.36
C TYR A 149 7.94 -4.30 13.56
N PHE A 150 7.96 -3.16 12.88
CA PHE A 150 9.07 -2.71 12.05
C PHE A 150 10.31 -2.42 12.90
N GLU A 151 10.17 -1.76 14.04
CA GLU A 151 11.27 -1.49 14.97
C GLU A 151 11.86 -2.78 15.57
N LYS A 152 11.00 -3.76 15.91
CA LYS A 152 11.45 -5.06 16.45
C LYS A 152 12.18 -5.93 15.43
N ASN A 153 11.77 -5.89 14.17
CA ASN A 153 12.29 -6.80 13.13
C ASN A 153 13.29 -6.13 12.16
N GLY A 154 13.20 -4.82 11.96
CA GLY A 154 14.09 -4.06 11.07
C GLY A 154 15.52 -3.96 11.58
N ASN A 155 15.73 -4.02 12.90
CA ASN A 155 17.06 -4.11 13.52
C ASN A 155 17.78 -5.46 13.28
N ARG A 156 17.10 -6.47 12.72
CA ARG A 156 17.74 -7.75 12.35
C ARG A 156 18.32 -7.76 10.94
N THR A 157 18.02 -6.75 10.12
CA THR A 157 18.43 -6.67 8.70
C THR A 157 19.47 -5.57 8.42
N SER A 158 19.93 -4.85 9.45
CA SER A 158 20.95 -3.79 9.35
C SER A 158 22.38 -4.29 9.60
N SER A 159 22.63 -5.60 9.52
CA SER A 159 23.97 -6.15 9.32
C SER A 159 24.21 -6.36 7.82
N TRP A 160 24.54 -5.29 7.11
CA TRP A 160 25.24 -5.38 5.83
C TRP A 160 26.73 -5.21 6.07
#